data_AF-U3TXD2-F1
#
_entry.id   AF-U3TXD2-F1
#
_cell.length_a   1.000
_cell.length_b   1.000
_cell.length_c   1.000
_cell.angle_alpha   90.00
_cell.angle_beta   90.00
_cell.angle_gamma   90.00
#
_symmetry.space_group_name_H-M   'P 1'
#
loop_
_entity.id
_entity.type
_entity.pdbx_description
1 polymer ?
#
loop_
_entity_poly.entity_id
_entity_poly.type
_entity_poly.pdbx_seq_one_letter_code
_entity_poly.pdbx_strand_id
1 'polypeptide(L)'
;MLAHVKELVEQNHSKYQAYGLQADIFAAGLQRKQSEGKVVFGSVQSVARNLASFDSAFSLVIVDECHRISDKEESQYQQLFAHLRQHNPQLRLLGLTATPFRLGKGWIYRTTITAWCAAMITRCSATASTNCRCAI
;
A
#
# COMPACT_ATOMS: atom_id res chain seq x y z
N MET A 1 -4.68 0.48 0.16
CA MET A 1 -3.87 1.43 0.95
C MET A 1 -3.27 0.82 2.22
N LEU A 2 -2.01 1.13 2.54
CA LEU A 2 -1.35 0.79 3.81
C LEU A 2 -1.13 2.03 4.68
N ALA A 3 -1.42 1.93 5.97
CA ALA A 3 -1.10 2.96 6.96
C ALA A 3 -0.45 2.35 8.21
N HIS A 4 0.14 3.19 9.06
CA HIS A 4 0.85 2.72 10.24
C HIS A 4 -0.04 2.51 11.48
N VAL A 5 -1.06 3.33 11.65
CA VAL A 5 -1.94 3.33 12.83
C VAL A 5 -3.36 2.98 12.43
N LYS A 6 -4.04 2.22 13.29
CA LYS A 6 -5.37 1.65 13.00
C LYS A 6 -6.42 2.74 12.78
N GLU A 7 -6.29 3.87 13.49
CA GLU A 7 -7.16 5.03 13.39
C GLU A 7 -7.12 5.63 11.98
N LEU A 8 -5.93 5.72 11.38
CA LEU A 8 -5.78 6.19 9.99
C LEU A 8 -6.33 5.17 8.99
N VAL A 9 -6.17 3.87 9.26
CA VAL A 9 -6.77 2.81 8.42
C VAL A 9 -8.28 2.97 8.38
N GLU A 10 -8.92 3.11 9.56
CA GLU A 10 -10.37 3.29 9.68
C GLU A 10 -10.86 4.58 9.03
N GLN A 11 -10.16 5.70 9.23
CA GLN A 11 -10.50 6.98 8.61
C GLN A 11 -10.39 6.94 7.08
N ASN A 12 -9.32 6.36 6.54
CA ASN A 12 -9.10 6.26 5.09
C ASN A 12 -10.14 5.33 4.45
N HIS A 13 -10.45 4.21 5.09
CA HIS A 13 -11.52 3.31 4.66
C HIS A 13 -12.89 4.00 4.69
N SER A 14 -13.23 4.71 5.77
CA SER A 14 -14.50 5.44 5.90
C SER A 14 -14.66 6.51 4.83
N LYS A 15 -13.59 7.27 4.54
CA LYS A 15 -13.57 8.26 3.44
C LYS A 15 -13.80 7.59 2.08
N TYR A 16 -13.17 6.44 1.85
CA TYR A 16 -13.36 5.69 0.62
C TYR A 16 -14.80 5.18 0.46
N GLN A 17 -15.40 4.67 1.53
CA GLN A 17 -16.79 4.22 1.53
C GLN A 17 -17.80 5.35 1.34
N ALA A 18 -17.50 6.57 1.82
CA ALA A 18 -18.36 7.73 1.63
C ALA A 18 -18.55 8.11 0.14
N TYR A 19 -17.66 7.67 -0.75
CA TYR A 19 -17.82 7.81 -2.21
C TYR A 19 -18.72 6.72 -2.83
N GLY A 20 -19.39 5.89 -2.03
CA GLY A 20 -20.24 4.79 -2.51
C GLY A 20 -19.46 3.57 -2.99
N LEU A 21 -18.17 3.47 -2.65
CA LEU A 21 -17.29 2.39 -3.05
C LEU A 21 -17.13 1.34 -1.92
N GLN A 22 -16.81 0.10 -2.29
CA GLN A 22 -16.59 -0.99 -1.34
C GLN A 22 -15.10 -1.30 -1.20
N ALA A 23 -14.65 -1.49 0.02
CA ALA A 23 -13.29 -1.88 0.35
C ALA A 23 -13.25 -2.70 1.64
N ASP A 24 -12.24 -3.54 1.75
CA ASP A 24 -11.99 -4.37 2.92
C ASP A 24 -11.08 -3.65 3.92
N ILE A 25 -11.12 -4.08 5.18
CA ILE A 25 -10.18 -3.68 6.22
C ILE A 25 -9.35 -4.88 6.69
N PHE A 26 -8.03 -4.70 6.71
CA PHE A 26 -7.08 -5.63 7.31
C PHE A 26 -6.27 -4.97 8.44
N ALA A 27 -6.86 -4.90 9.63
CA ALA A 27 -6.23 -4.32 10.81
C ALA A 27 -6.65 -5.07 12.08
N ALA A 28 -5.69 -5.75 12.73
CA ALA A 28 -5.93 -6.49 13.96
C ALA A 28 -6.45 -5.59 15.09
N GLY A 29 -5.99 -4.33 15.14
CA GLY A 29 -6.46 -3.34 16.11
C GLY A 29 -7.92 -2.90 15.96
N LEU A 30 -8.54 -3.21 14.82
CA LEU A 30 -9.97 -3.00 14.53
C LEU A 30 -10.77 -4.32 14.54
N GLN A 31 -10.14 -5.45 14.91
CA GLN A 31 -10.73 -6.78 14.86
C GLN A 31 -11.27 -7.16 13.47
N ARG A 32 -10.65 -6.64 12.40
CA ARG A 32 -11.02 -6.94 11.00
C ARG A 32 -9.83 -7.51 10.24
N LYS A 33 -10.04 -8.63 9.55
CA LYS A 33 -9.05 -9.32 8.72
C LYS A 33 -9.66 -9.72 7.38
N GLN A 34 -10.06 -8.72 6.61
CA GLN A 34 -10.67 -8.89 5.28
C GLN A 34 -9.64 -8.49 4.22
N SER A 35 -9.42 -9.34 3.23
CA SER A 35 -8.47 -9.11 2.13
C SER A 35 -8.98 -9.63 0.78
N GLU A 36 -10.27 -9.96 0.70
CA GLU A 36 -10.92 -10.55 -0.49
C GLU A 36 -11.55 -9.50 -1.40
N GLY A 37 -11.58 -8.23 -1.00
CA GLY A 37 -12.05 -7.12 -1.80
C GLY A 37 -11.07 -6.73 -2.91
N LYS A 38 -11.54 -5.92 -3.86
CA LYS A 38 -10.68 -5.29 -4.86
C LYS A 38 -9.71 -4.28 -4.24
N VAL A 39 -10.19 -3.56 -3.23
CA VAL A 39 -9.44 -2.56 -2.47
C VAL A 39 -9.36 -3.00 -1.03
N VAL A 40 -8.15 -2.96 -0.45
CA VAL A 40 -7.91 -3.33 0.94
C VAL A 40 -7.19 -2.19 1.64
N PHE A 41 -7.75 -1.73 2.76
CA PHE A 41 -7.13 -0.80 3.69
C PHE A 41 -6.54 -1.58 4.84
N GLY A 42 -5.22 -1.52 5.03
CA GLY A 42 -4.55 -2.34 6.04
C GLY A 42 -3.52 -1.60 6.86
N SER A 43 -3.27 -2.08 8.07
CA SER A 43 -2.09 -1.64 8.82
C SER A 43 -0.87 -2.47 8.43
N VAL A 44 0.28 -1.84 8.16
CA VAL A 44 1.49 -2.57 7.73
C VAL A 44 1.88 -3.69 8.71
N GLN A 45 1.71 -3.45 10.01
CA GLN A 45 2.01 -4.44 11.05
C GLN A 45 1.07 -5.65 11.01
N SER A 46 -0.22 -5.43 10.70
CA SER A 46 -1.19 -6.53 10.59
C SER A 46 -0.92 -7.33 9.33
N VAL A 47 -0.71 -6.65 8.21
CA VAL A 47 -0.47 -7.27 6.90
C VAL A 47 0.83 -8.07 6.90
N ALA A 48 1.94 -7.50 7.37
CA ALA A 48 3.25 -8.18 7.39
C ALA A 48 3.28 -9.45 8.27
N ARG A 49 2.39 -9.55 9.26
CA ARG A 49 2.24 -10.76 10.11
C ARG A 49 1.31 -11.82 9.51
N ASN A 50 0.57 -11.48 8.46
CA ASN A 50 -0.44 -12.36 7.86
C ASN A 50 -0.28 -12.34 6.32
N LEU A 51 0.97 -12.46 5.83
CA LEU A 51 1.27 -12.37 4.39
C LEU A 51 0.48 -13.39 3.58
N ALA A 52 0.29 -14.60 4.07
CA ALA A 52 -0.51 -15.64 3.41
C ALA A 52 -1.98 -15.24 3.13
N SER A 53 -2.50 -14.21 3.79
CA SER A 53 -3.84 -13.65 3.46
C SER A 53 -3.81 -12.72 2.24
N PHE A 54 -2.64 -12.50 1.64
CA PHE A 54 -2.37 -11.58 0.54
C PHE A 54 -1.74 -12.28 -0.69
N ASP A 55 -2.06 -13.57 -0.88
CA ASP A 55 -1.62 -14.36 -2.04
C ASP A 55 -2.32 -13.97 -3.37
N SER A 56 -3.27 -13.03 -3.31
CA SER A 56 -3.97 -12.53 -4.50
C SER A 56 -3.12 -11.48 -5.24
N ALA A 57 -3.24 -11.45 -6.57
CA ALA A 57 -2.47 -10.53 -7.39
C ALA A 57 -2.94 -9.07 -7.23
N PHE A 58 -2.16 -8.28 -6.48
CA PHE A 58 -2.30 -6.82 -6.40
C PHE A 58 -1.49 -6.15 -7.51
N SER A 59 -2.06 -5.11 -8.15
CA SER A 59 -1.35 -4.32 -9.17
C SER A 59 -0.68 -3.07 -8.61
N LEU A 60 -1.22 -2.53 -7.51
CA LEU A 60 -0.79 -1.29 -6.89
C LEU A 60 -0.81 -1.44 -5.37
N VAL A 61 0.21 -0.92 -4.69
CA VAL A 61 0.18 -0.66 -3.25
C VAL A 61 0.45 0.82 -3.02
N ILE A 62 -0.49 1.47 -2.34
CA ILE A 62 -0.32 2.83 -1.83
C ILE A 62 0.13 2.76 -0.37
N VAL A 63 1.20 3.48 -0.02
CA VAL A 63 1.71 3.60 1.34
C VAL A 63 1.56 5.03 1.84
N ASP A 64 0.76 5.21 2.88
CA ASP A 64 0.64 6.47 3.61
C ASP A 64 1.80 6.66 4.59
N GLU A 65 2.23 7.90 4.74
CA GLU A 65 3.48 8.28 5.41
C GLU A 65 4.69 7.45 4.95
N CYS A 66 4.88 7.36 3.63
CA CYS A 66 5.95 6.57 3.01
C CYS A 66 7.37 6.96 3.47
N HIS A 67 7.54 8.16 4.05
CA HIS A 67 8.76 8.56 4.74
C HIS A 67 9.12 7.66 5.94
N ARG A 68 8.28 6.69 6.32
CA ARG A 68 8.55 5.69 7.37
C ARG A 68 9.10 4.37 6.84
N ILE A 69 9.14 4.17 5.52
CA ILE A 69 9.67 2.94 4.90
C ILE A 69 11.18 2.84 5.15
N SER A 70 11.62 1.78 5.82
CA SER A 70 13.04 1.52 6.04
C SER A 70 13.68 0.89 4.79
N ASP A 71 14.94 1.23 4.54
CA ASP A 71 15.74 0.64 3.45
C ASP A 71 16.26 -0.77 3.82
N LYS A 72 16.06 -1.21 5.07
CA LYS A 72 16.47 -2.54 5.53
C LYS A 72 15.60 -3.63 4.90
N GLU A 73 16.22 -4.66 4.35
CA GLU A 73 15.55 -5.81 3.73
C GLU A 73 14.63 -6.56 4.69
N GLU A 74 14.96 -6.61 5.98
CA GLU A 74 14.13 -7.24 7.02
C GLU A 74 12.95 -6.40 7.47
N SER A 75 12.73 -5.21 6.89
CA SER A 75 11.61 -4.37 7.30
C SER A 75 10.27 -4.94 6.83
N GLN A 76 9.21 -4.67 7.60
CA GLN A 76 7.85 -5.14 7.33
C GLN A 76 7.37 -4.79 5.91
N TYR A 77 7.73 -3.61 5.42
CA TYR A 77 7.40 -3.20 4.05
C TYR A 77 8.14 -4.02 3.00
N GLN A 78 9.45 -4.25 3.18
CA GLN A 78 10.23 -5.03 2.22
C GLN A 78 9.75 -6.48 2.14
N GLN A 79 9.47 -7.11 3.28
CA GLN A 79 8.87 -8.45 3.33
C GLN A 79 7.52 -8.51 2.59
N LEU A 80 6.65 -7.53 2.83
CA LEU A 80 5.37 -7.42 2.13
C LEU A 80 5.54 -7.23 0.62
N PHE A 81 6.41 -6.32 0.21
CA PHE A 81 6.63 -6.05 -1.22
C PHE A 81 7.28 -7.21 -1.96
N ALA A 82 8.18 -7.94 -1.30
CA ALA A 82 8.78 -9.15 -1.85
C ALA A 82 7.69 -10.22 -2.07
N HIS A 83 6.86 -10.46 -1.05
CA HIS A 83 5.75 -11.40 -1.14
C HIS A 83 4.77 -11.03 -2.26
N LEU A 84 4.29 -9.78 -2.30
CA LEU A 84 3.36 -9.33 -3.35
C LEU A 84 3.97 -9.42 -4.76
N ARG A 85 5.28 -9.21 -4.90
CA ARG A 85 5.97 -9.36 -6.19
C ARG A 85 6.12 -10.79 -6.66
N GLN A 86 6.13 -11.77 -5.75
CA GLN A 86 6.08 -13.18 -6.14
C GLN A 86 4.79 -13.49 -6.90
N HIS A 87 3.68 -12.85 -6.51
CA HIS A 87 2.39 -13.01 -7.18
C HIS A 87 2.22 -12.08 -8.38
N ASN A 88 2.82 -10.89 -8.36
CA ASN A 88 2.81 -9.96 -9.49
C ASN A 88 4.13 -9.20 -9.64
N PRO A 89 5.04 -9.63 -10.54
CA PRO A 89 6.31 -8.93 -10.80
C PRO A 89 6.14 -7.48 -11.30
N GLN A 90 4.99 -7.15 -11.88
CA GLN A 90 4.67 -5.80 -12.38
C GLN A 90 4.08 -4.87 -11.31
N LEU A 91 4.09 -5.28 -10.03
CA LEU A 91 3.57 -4.51 -8.91
C LEU A 91 4.09 -3.06 -8.91
N ARG A 92 3.16 -2.11 -8.85
CA ARG A 92 3.44 -0.68 -8.73
C ARG A 92 3.33 -0.25 -7.27
N LEU A 93 4.20 0.67 -6.87
CA LEU A 93 4.23 1.22 -5.52
C LEU A 93 4.12 2.73 -5.57
N LEU A 94 3.19 3.26 -4.78
CA LEU A 94 2.92 4.69 -4.68
C LEU A 94 3.07 5.11 -3.21
N GLY A 95 4.03 5.98 -2.93
CA GLY A 95 4.21 6.56 -1.60
C GLY A 95 3.52 7.92 -1.49
N LEU A 96 2.72 8.11 -0.45
CA LEU A 96 2.12 9.39 -0.06
C LEU A 96 2.75 9.86 1.24
N THR A 97 3.12 11.14 1.34
CA THR A 97 3.51 11.76 2.60
C THR A 97 3.38 13.28 2.52
N ALA A 98 2.99 13.89 3.64
CA ALA A 98 3.00 15.34 3.78
C ALA A 98 4.40 15.91 4.08
N THR A 99 5.35 15.07 4.53
CA THR A 99 6.71 15.49 4.91
C THR A 99 7.76 14.76 4.07
N PRO A 100 8.18 15.32 2.92
CA PRO A 100 9.17 14.70 2.03
C PRO A 100 10.61 14.79 2.56
N PHE A 101 10.83 15.27 3.78
CA PHE A 101 12.14 15.55 4.35
C PHE A 101 12.39 14.69 5.59
N ARG A 102 13.43 13.83 5.55
CA ARG A 102 13.93 13.10 6.72
C ARG A 102 15.11 13.86 7.33
N LEU A 103 14.96 14.32 8.57
CA LEU A 103 16.08 14.85 9.38
C LEU A 103 17.19 13.80 9.47
N GLY A 104 18.36 14.10 8.89
CA GLY A 104 19.54 13.22 8.85
C GLY A 104 19.72 12.36 7.58
N LYS A 105 18.70 12.24 6.71
CA LYS A 105 18.80 11.48 5.43
C LYS A 105 18.49 12.31 4.17
N GLY A 106 18.05 13.56 4.31
CA GLY A 106 17.79 14.47 3.19
C GLY A 106 16.40 14.33 2.57
N TRP A 107 16.24 14.83 1.35
CA TRP A 107 14.99 14.81 0.58
C TRP A 107 14.66 13.41 0.07
N ILE A 108 13.39 13.01 0.18
CA ILE A 108 12.89 11.70 -0.26
C ILE A 108 12.63 11.66 -1.78
N TYR A 109 12.84 12.78 -2.49
CA TYR A 109 12.77 12.82 -3.96
C TYR A 109 14.12 13.17 -4.58
N ARG A 110 14.61 12.27 -5.44
CA ARG A 110 15.54 12.61 -6.52
C ARG A 110 15.08 11.88 -7.77
N THR A 111 14.86 12.64 -8.83
CA THR A 111 14.45 12.21 -10.17
C THR A 111 15.52 11.31 -10.78
N THR A 112 15.57 10.03 -10.40
CA THR A 112 16.34 8.99 -11.09
C THR A 112 15.69 7.65 -10.76
N ILE A 113 15.23 6.96 -11.81
CA ILE A 113 14.56 5.66 -11.74
C ILE A 113 15.56 4.62 -11.26
N THR A 114 15.68 4.45 -9.94
CA THR A 114 16.04 3.18 -9.29
C THR A 114 15.68 3.12 -7.79
N ALA A 115 14.70 3.87 -7.27
CA ALA A 115 14.16 3.57 -5.93
C ALA A 115 12.75 4.11 -5.62
N TRP A 116 11.74 3.24 -5.71
CA TRP A 116 10.68 3.00 -4.73
C TRP A 116 9.72 4.10 -4.20
N CYS A 117 9.70 5.32 -4.75
CA CYS A 117 8.57 6.24 -4.55
C CYS A 117 8.31 7.07 -5.82
N ALA A 118 7.40 6.60 -6.67
CA ALA A 118 6.90 7.39 -7.79
C ALA A 118 5.48 7.84 -7.49
N ALA A 119 5.29 9.15 -7.29
CA ALA A 119 4.00 9.80 -7.46
C ALA A 119 3.63 9.73 -8.95
N MET A 120 2.76 8.78 -9.31
CA MET A 120 2.14 8.73 -10.63
C MET A 120 0.63 8.88 -10.47
N ILE A 121 0.13 10.10 -10.66
CA ILE A 121 -1.22 10.32 -11.19
C ILE A 121 -1.06 10.24 -12.71
N THR A 122 -1.09 9.03 -13.26
CA THR A 122 -1.20 8.84 -14.71
C THR A 122 -2.57 8.23 -14.98
N ARG A 123 -3.36 8.90 -15.84
CA ARG A 123 -4.71 8.49 -16.25
C ARG A 123 -4.74 6.99 -16.53
N CYS A 124 -5.62 6.28 -15.82
CA CYS A 124 -5.99 4.92 -16.14
C CYS A 124 -6.75 4.96 -17.48
N SER A 125 -6.06 4.69 -18.60
CA SER A 125 -6.70 4.38 -19.86
C SER A 125 -7.30 2.98 -19.75
N ALA A 126 -8.62 2.92 -19.88
CA ALA A 126 -9.45 1.73 -19.72
C ALA A 126 -9.11 0.64 -20.75
N THR A 127 -8.17 -0.23 -20.41
CA THR A 127 -8.05 -1.59 -20.96
C THR A 127 -7.40 -2.47 -19.90
N ALA A 128 -8.15 -2.80 -18.85
CA ALA A 128 -7.72 -3.75 -17.82
C ALA A 128 -8.48 -5.07 -18.00
N SER A 129 -7.72 -6.11 -18.32
CA SER A 129 -8.09 -7.52 -18.19
C SER A 129 -8.77 -7.78 -16.84
N THR A 130 -9.82 -8.59 -16.85
CA THR A 130 -10.85 -8.75 -15.82
C THR A 130 -10.39 -9.27 -14.46
N ASN A 131 -9.08 -9.52 -14.26
CA ASN A 131 -8.56 -10.23 -13.09
C ASN A 131 -7.58 -9.45 -12.19
N CYS A 132 -7.29 -8.16 -12.46
CA CYS A 132 -6.36 -7.38 -11.64
C CYS A 132 -7.06 -6.56 -10.55
N ARG A 133 -6.64 -6.71 -9.29
CA ARG A 133 -7.16 -5.94 -8.15
C ARG A 133 -6.22 -4.77 -7.84
N CYS A 134 -6.76 -3.54 -7.85
CA CYS A 134 -6.04 -2.34 -7.45
C CYS A 134 -6.27 -2.08 -5.97
N ALA A 135 -5.23 -2.09 -5.13
CA ALA A 135 -5.31 -1.41 -3.85
C ALA A 135 -5.05 0.08 -4.10
N ILE A 136 -6.11 0.87 -4.08
CA ILE A 136 -6.01 2.31 -3.82
C ILE A 136 -5.78 2.43 -2.32
#